data_AF-A0A6I9SR17-F1
#
_entry.id   AF-A0A6I9SR17-F1
#
_cell.length_a   1.000
_cell.length_b   1.000
_cell.length_c   1.000
_cell.angle_alpha   90.00
_cell.angle_beta   90.00
_cell.angle_gamma   90.00
#
_symmetry.space_group_name_H-M   'P 1'
#
loop_
_entity.id
_entity.type
_entity.pdbx_description
1 polymer ?
#
loop_
_entity_poly.entity_id
_entity_poly.type
_entity_poly.pdbx_seq_one_letter_code
_entity_poly.pdbx_strand_id
1 'polypeptide(L)'
;MMMTAIACSEAGLSFAGVHDSYWTHACDVDKMNMILREKFVELYEAPILENLLEGFQKSFPNLNFPPLPERGDFDLREVLESTYFFN
;
A
#
# COMPACT_ATOMS: atom_id res chain seq x y z
N MET A 1 -2.56 -5.03 1.36
CA MET A 1 -2.88 -6.46 1.56
C MET A 1 -2.15 -7.37 0.57
N MET A 2 -2.53 -7.42 -0.72
CA MET A 2 -1.97 -8.43 -1.64
C MET A 2 -0.44 -8.34 -1.82
N MET A 3 0.11 -7.13 -1.97
CA MET A 3 1.57 -6.93 -2.05
C MET A 3 2.29 -7.45 -0.78
N THR A 4 1.73 -7.18 0.39
CA THR A 4 2.22 -7.70 1.67
C THR A 4 2.16 -9.22 1.72
N ALA A 5 1.04 -9.83 1.30
CA ALA A 5 0.86 -11.27 1.31
C ALA A 5 1.89 -11.99 0.41
N ILE A 6 2.13 -11.45 -0.79
CA ILE A 6 3.13 -11.98 -1.73
C ILE A 6 4.53 -11.88 -1.10
N ALA A 7 4.91 -10.70 -0.59
CA ALA A 7 6.23 -10.49 0.01
C ALA A 7 6.44 -11.34 1.28
N CYS A 8 5.40 -11.53 2.11
CA CYS A 8 5.44 -12.45 3.23
C CYS A 8 5.69 -13.89 2.75
N SER A 9 5.00 -14.34 1.70
CA SER A 9 5.19 -15.67 1.13
C SER A 9 6.61 -15.87 0.58
N GLU A 10 7.16 -14.89 -0.14
CA GLU A 10 8.55 -14.89 -0.63
C GLU A 10 9.57 -14.91 0.52
N ALA A 11 9.24 -14.26 1.63
CA ALA A 11 10.05 -14.22 2.85
C ALA A 11 9.88 -15.45 3.76
N GLY A 12 9.04 -16.41 3.38
CA GLY A 12 8.79 -17.67 4.10
C GLY A 12 7.79 -17.56 5.25
N LEU A 13 6.97 -16.52 5.31
CA LEU A 13 5.99 -16.28 6.37
C LEU A 13 4.62 -16.84 5.99
N SER A 14 3.93 -17.44 6.95
CA SER A 14 2.48 -17.66 6.87
C SER A 14 1.77 -16.30 6.94
N PHE A 15 0.83 -16.04 6.04
CA PHE A 15 0.04 -14.80 6.05
C PHE A 15 -1.44 -15.12 5.85
N ALA A 16 -2.30 -14.48 6.65
CA ALA A 16 -3.73 -14.41 6.41
C ALA A 16 -4.19 -12.96 6.58
N GLY A 17 -5.14 -12.52 5.74
CA GLY A 17 -5.69 -11.17 5.81
C GLY A 17 -7.20 -11.19 5.82
N VAL A 18 -7.80 -10.48 6.78
CA VAL A 18 -9.23 -10.14 6.79
C VAL A 18 -9.31 -8.63 6.58
N HIS A 19 -9.45 -8.20 5.33
CA HIS A 19 -9.42 -6.79 4.92
C HIS A 19 -8.16 -6.03 5.35
N ASP A 20 -8.20 -5.35 6.49
CA ASP A 20 -7.17 -4.53 7.11
C ASP A 20 -6.59 -5.19 8.39
N SER A 21 -6.98 -6.42 8.69
CA SER A 21 -6.43 -7.20 9.81
C SER A 21 -5.51 -8.30 9.28
N TYR A 22 -4.22 -8.24 9.60
CA TYR A 22 -3.19 -9.15 9.07
C TYR A 22 -2.66 -10.08 10.16
N TRP A 23 -2.60 -11.37 9.86
CA TRP A 23 -2.23 -12.43 10.80
C TRP A 23 -1.03 -13.23 10.28
N THR A 24 -0.16 -13.60 11.19
CA THR A 24 0.98 -14.49 10.97
C THR A 24 1.27 -15.29 12.26
N HIS A 25 2.29 -16.15 12.27
CA HIS A 25 2.72 -16.79 13.50
C HIS A 25 3.39 -15.78 14.43
N ALA A 26 3.25 -15.96 15.76
CA ALA A 26 3.73 -14.99 16.74
C ALA A 26 5.22 -14.63 16.61
N CYS A 27 6.07 -15.57 16.17
CA CYS A 27 7.51 -15.32 15.96
C CYS A 27 7.82 -14.41 14.76
N ASP A 28 6.86 -14.22 13.86
CA ASP A 28 7.05 -13.52 12.58
C ASP A 28 6.43 -12.12 12.56
N VAL A 29 5.74 -11.72 13.63
CA VAL A 29 4.99 -10.45 13.71
C VAL A 29 5.86 -9.24 13.36
N ASP A 30 7.05 -9.13 13.95
CA ASP A 30 7.95 -8.00 13.70
C ASP A 30 8.38 -7.93 12.23
N LYS A 31 8.71 -9.09 11.63
CA LYS A 31 9.12 -9.18 10.23
C LYS A 31 7.94 -8.90 9.29
N MET A 32 6.74 -9.37 9.62
CA MET A 32 5.52 -9.04 8.86
C MET A 32 5.24 -7.54 8.91
N ASN A 33 5.37 -6.89 10.06
CA ASN A 33 5.13 -5.46 10.22
C ASN A 33 6.11 -4.60 9.42
N MET A 34 7.39 -5.01 9.36
CA MET A 34 8.39 -4.37 8.49
C MET A 34 7.98 -4.48 7.01
N ILE A 35 7.70 -5.69 6.52
CA ILE A 35 7.26 -5.94 5.13
C ILE A 35 5.98 -5.14 4.82
N LEU A 36 5.03 -5.08 5.75
CA LEU A 36 3.78 -4.36 5.59
C LEU A 36 4.04 -2.88 5.32
N ARG A 37 4.83 -2.21 6.17
CA ARG A 37 5.15 -0.78 6.02
C ARG A 37 5.92 -0.52 4.73
N GLU A 38 6.89 -1.37 4.39
CA GLU A 38 7.62 -1.29 3.12
C GLU A 38 6.68 -1.35 1.92
N LYS A 39 5.77 -2.34 1.87
CA LYS A 39 4.83 -2.50 0.77
C LYS A 39 3.77 -1.40 0.72
N PHE A 40 3.43 -0.80 1.86
CA PHE A 40 2.56 0.37 1.90
C PHE A 40 3.25 1.59 1.27
N VAL A 41 4.49 1.88 1.67
CA VAL A 41 5.27 2.99 1.09
C VAL A 41 5.45 2.77 -0.41
N GLU A 42 5.88 1.58 -0.83
CA GLU A 42 6.06 1.23 -2.24
C GLU A 42 4.78 1.44 -3.06
N LEU A 43 3.62 1.04 -2.53
CA LEU A 43 2.33 1.23 -3.21
C LEU A 43 2.01 2.72 -3.41
N TYR A 44 2.18 3.54 -2.37
CA TYR A 44 1.76 4.94 -2.39
C TYR A 44 2.83 5.92 -2.91
N GLU A 45 4.07 5.47 -3.11
CA GLU A 45 5.07 6.17 -3.93
C GLU A 45 4.67 6.17 -5.42
N ALA A 46 3.81 5.24 -5.86
CA ALA A 46 3.28 5.24 -7.21
C ALA A 46 2.31 6.41 -7.46
N PRO A 47 2.24 6.94 -8.69
CA PRO A 47 1.30 8.01 -9.06
C PRO A 47 -0.12 7.44 -9.29
N ILE A 48 -0.76 6.93 -8.22
CA ILE A 48 -2.01 6.17 -8.29
C ILE A 48 -3.15 6.98 -8.93
N LEU A 49 -3.33 8.25 -8.53
CA LEU A 49 -4.44 9.07 -9.02
C LEU A 49 -4.21 9.52 -10.46
N GLU A 50 -2.97 9.78 -10.84
CA GLU A 50 -2.56 10.09 -12.19
C GLU A 50 -2.83 8.89 -13.12
N ASN A 51 -2.42 7.69 -12.72
CA ASN A 51 -2.68 6.46 -13.46
C ASN A 51 -4.19 6.19 -13.61
N LEU A 52 -4.97 6.46 -12.56
CA LEU A 52 -6.43 6.33 -12.60
C LEU A 52 -7.06 7.34 -13.56
N LEU A 53 -6.67 8.61 -13.48
CA LEU A 53 -7.17 9.66 -14.36
C LEU A 53 -6.84 9.35 -15.83
N GLU A 54 -5.62 8.91 -16.11
CA GLU A 54 -5.21 8.46 -17.45
C GLU A 54 -6.08 7.29 -17.94
N GLY A 55 -6.31 6.29 -17.08
CA GLY A 55 -7.19 5.16 -17.39
C GLY A 55 -8.62 5.58 -17.71
N PHE A 56 -9.16 6.54 -16.98
CA PHE A 56 -10.50 7.09 -17.20
C PHE A 56 -10.58 7.90 -18.50
N GLN A 57 -9.60 8.76 -18.77
CA GLN A 57 -9.52 9.50 -20.02
C GLN A 57 -9.43 8.58 -21.24
N LYS A 58 -8.68 7.48 -21.14
CA LYS A 58 -8.60 6.44 -22.19
C LYS A 58 -9.93 5.70 -22.38
N SER A 59 -10.59 5.34 -21.28
CA SER A 59 -11.82 4.54 -21.30
C SER A 59 -13.05 5.37 -21.71
N PHE A 60 -13.03 6.67 -21.42
CA PHE A 60 -14.17 7.59 -21.61
C PHE A 60 -13.72 8.90 -22.27
N PRO A 61 -13.28 8.87 -23.55
CA PRO A 61 -12.64 10.02 -24.21
C PRO A 61 -13.56 11.23 -24.42
N ASN A 62 -14.88 11.04 -24.33
CA ASN A 62 -15.87 12.11 -24.49
C ASN A 62 -16.31 12.74 -23.16
N LEU A 63 -15.78 12.29 -22.03
CA LEU A 63 -16.05 12.85 -20.71
C LEU A 63 -14.89 13.73 -20.25
N ASN A 64 -15.24 14.84 -19.60
CA ASN A 64 -14.26 15.71 -18.95
C ASN A 64 -14.17 15.32 -17.47
N PHE A 65 -12.95 15.02 -17.01
CA PHE A 65 -12.67 14.70 -15.63
C PHE A 65 -12.07 15.94 -14.92
N PRO A 66 -12.39 16.17 -13.64
CA PRO A 66 -11.78 17.26 -12.88
C PRO A 66 -10.26 17.06 -12.73
N PRO A 67 -9.50 18.14 -12.47
CA PRO A 67 -8.09 18.02 -12.15
C PRO A 67 -7.89 17.23 -10.85
N LEU A 68 -6.70 16.66 -10.71
CA LEU A 68 -6.30 15.98 -9.47
C LEU A 68 -6.18 16.98 -8.31
N PRO A 69 -6.49 16.55 -7.07
CA PRO A 69 -6.18 17.36 -5.90
C PRO A 69 -4.67 17.55 -5.74
N GLU A 70 -4.26 18.65 -5.11
CA GLU A 70 -2.86 18.88 -4.76
C GLU A 70 -2.39 17.86 -3.72
N ARG A 71 -1.14 17.41 -3.84
CA ARG A 71 -0.50 16.53 -2.84
C ARG A 71 -0.10 17.37 -1.63
N GLY A 72 -0.26 16.80 -0.45
CA GLY A 72 0.25 17.38 0.80
C GLY A 72 1.78 17.28 0.90
N ASP A 73 2.29 17.67 2.07
CA ASP A 73 3.72 17.75 2.41
C ASP A 73 4.22 16.61 3.31
N PHE A 74 3.35 15.65 3.67
CA PHE A 74 3.72 14.49 4.48
C PHE A 74 4.79 13.63 3.78
N ASP A 75 5.89 13.36 4.47
CA ASP A 75 6.90 12.39 4.01
C ASP A 75 6.39 10.97 4.27
N LEU A 76 6.00 10.29 3.19
CA LEU A 76 5.48 8.93 3.24
C LEU A 76 6.44 7.94 3.92
N ARG A 77 7.75 8.22 3.92
CA ARG A 77 8.77 7.35 4.55
C ARG A 77 8.66 7.32 6.06
N GLU A 78 7.98 8.28 6.69
CA GLU A 78 7.68 8.23 8.13
C GLU A 78 6.88 6.98 8.53
N VAL A 79 6.15 6.36 7.60
CA VAL A 79 5.42 5.10 7.84
C VAL A 79 6.34 3.95 8.23
N LEU A 80 7.59 3.91 7.73
CA LEU A 80 8.54 2.82 7.99
C LEU A 80 8.83 2.65 9.49
N GLU A 81 8.89 3.77 10.20
CA GLU A 81 9.22 3.84 11.63
C GLU A 81 7.96 3.91 12.53
N SER A 82 6.76 3.95 11.94
CA SER A 82 5.52 4.13 12.69
C SER A 82 5.10 2.85 13.41
N THR A 83 5.36 2.81 14.71
CA THR A 83 5.06 1.65 15.58
C THR A 83 3.59 1.24 15.52
N TYR A 84 2.69 2.23 15.52
CA TYR A 84 1.23 2.01 15.58
C TYR A 84 0.54 2.05 14.21
N PHE A 85 1.30 2.01 13.10
CA PHE A 85 0.72 1.94 11.77
C PHE A 85 -0.14 0.68 11.58
N PHE A 86 0.37 -0.45 12.09
CA PHE A 86 -0.30 -1.72 12.24
C PHE A 86 0.20 -2.35 13.55
N ASN A 87 -0.72 -2.76 14.43
CA ASN A 87 -0.41 -3.25 15.77
C ASN A 87 -1.22 -4.50 16.14
#